data_AF-A0A7J6MBN3-F1
#
_entry.id   AF-A0A7J6MBN3-F1
#
_cell.length_a   1.000
_cell.length_b   1.000
_cell.length_c   1.000
_cell.angle_alpha   90.00
_cell.angle_beta   90.00
_cell.angle_gamma   90.00
#
_symmetry.space_group_name_H-M   'P 1'
#
loop_
_entity.id
_entity.type
_entity.pdbx_description
1 polymer ?
#
loop_
_entity_poly.entity_id
_entity_poly.type
_entity_poly.pdbx_seq_one_letter_code
_entity_poly.pdbx_strand_id
1 'polypeptide(L)'
;MVYATEDFESMESGLVGDDSHIKDEQHDMAPIFHQDKSAHGNNDDSNEDDSGDEGDRAVGGSVRGSPQQQQSTWGNEWTVRKAAANALDNIANALHDDILPILLPLIEKGLTSTSDWREQEASVLAVGAIAHGCENGLSKDMNTLLPLLIQTTLSNQPLLRSIGCWTLGRFGRWLSSRDDTTLLKASTTAILERCVDKNKRVQEAAISALAGLIEESGNRMRYDNELLDRIIKVFNICIRL
;
A
#
# COMPACT_ATOMS: atom_id res chain seq x y z
N MET A 1 -8.62 9.56 9.37
CA MET A 1 -8.20 8.52 8.40
C MET A 1 -9.39 7.82 7.78
N VAL A 2 -10.52 7.60 8.46
CA VAL A 2 -11.79 7.18 7.79
C VAL A 2 -12.15 8.17 6.67
N TYR A 3 -12.71 7.67 5.56
CA TYR A 3 -13.17 8.50 4.45
C TYR A 3 -14.20 9.53 4.92
N ALA A 4 -14.06 10.79 4.48
CA ALA A 4 -15.15 11.74 4.61
C ALA A 4 -16.33 11.30 3.72
N THR A 5 -17.56 11.60 4.14
CA THR A 5 -18.76 11.22 3.39
C THR A 5 -18.73 11.78 1.97
N GLU A 6 -18.36 13.05 1.82
CA GLU A 6 -18.25 13.75 0.52
C GLU A 6 -17.18 13.10 -0.39
N ASP A 7 -16.00 12.82 0.17
CA ASP A 7 -14.93 12.10 -0.55
C ASP A 7 -15.39 10.72 -1.02
N PHE A 8 -16.14 9.99 -0.17
CA PHE A 8 -16.64 8.66 -0.51
C PHE A 8 -17.75 8.68 -1.57
N GLU A 9 -18.69 9.63 -1.48
CA GLU A 9 -19.80 9.76 -2.43
C GLU A 9 -19.33 10.22 -3.82
N SER A 10 -18.23 10.95 -3.87
CA SER A 10 -17.58 11.36 -5.11
C SER A 10 -16.72 10.27 -5.77
N MET A 11 -16.54 9.10 -5.14
CA MET A 11 -15.72 8.03 -5.69
C MET A 11 -16.31 7.48 -7.00
N GLU A 12 -15.47 7.36 -8.01
CA GLU A 12 -15.80 6.66 -9.25
C GLU A 12 -16.17 5.19 -8.97
N SER A 13 -17.09 4.64 -9.76
CA SER A 13 -17.59 3.27 -9.58
C SER A 13 -16.50 2.21 -9.61
N GLY A 14 -15.40 2.45 -10.33
CA GLY A 14 -14.23 1.56 -10.41
C GLY A 14 -13.44 1.42 -9.10
N LEU A 15 -13.75 2.21 -8.08
CA LEU A 15 -13.10 2.13 -6.76
C LEU A 15 -13.87 1.29 -5.76
N VAL A 16 -15.17 1.12 -6.00
CA VAL A 16 -16.09 0.48 -5.06
C VAL A 16 -16.54 -0.90 -5.56
N GLY A 17 -16.29 -1.25 -6.83
CA GLY A 17 -16.67 -2.53 -7.41
C GLY A 17 -15.69 -3.11 -8.45
N ASP A 18 -15.98 -4.31 -8.94
CA ASP A 18 -15.18 -4.99 -9.96
C ASP A 18 -15.35 -4.31 -11.35
N ASP A 19 -14.24 -4.02 -12.03
CA ASP A 19 -14.19 -3.28 -13.30
C ASP A 19 -13.43 -4.03 -14.41
N SER A 20 -13.08 -5.31 -14.19
CA SER A 20 -12.34 -6.13 -15.17
C SER A 20 -13.04 -6.31 -16.53
N HIS A 21 -14.33 -6.01 -16.62
CA HIS A 21 -15.12 -6.07 -17.85
C HIS A 21 -15.09 -4.76 -18.65
N ILE A 22 -14.59 -3.69 -18.05
CA ILE A 22 -14.46 -2.36 -18.65
C ILE A 22 -13.09 -2.29 -19.33
N LYS A 23 -13.06 -1.97 -20.63
CA LYS A 23 -11.79 -1.83 -21.37
C LYS A 23 -11.00 -0.64 -20.84
N ASP A 24 -9.67 -0.76 -20.84
CA ASP A 24 -8.78 0.36 -20.49
C ASP A 24 -8.93 1.50 -21.50
N GLU A 25 -9.04 2.71 -20.99
CA GLU A 25 -9.03 3.90 -21.81
C GLU A 25 -7.59 4.36 -22.09
N GLN A 26 -7.40 5.23 -23.09
CA GLN A 26 -6.06 5.75 -23.42
C GLN A 26 -5.41 6.49 -22.25
N HIS A 27 -6.19 7.08 -21.35
CA HIS A 27 -5.69 7.80 -20.20
C HIS A 27 -5.25 6.84 -19.06
N ASP A 28 -5.86 5.66 -18.93
CA ASP A 28 -5.47 4.62 -17.97
C ASP A 28 -4.10 4.01 -18.31
N MET A 29 -3.82 3.87 -19.61
CA MET A 29 -2.56 3.31 -20.13
C MET A 29 -1.45 4.34 -20.27
N ALA A 30 -1.73 5.62 -19.97
CA ALA A 30 -0.74 6.67 -20.11
C ALA A 30 0.32 6.52 -19.01
N PRO A 31 1.63 6.61 -19.34
CA PRO A 31 2.68 6.53 -18.34
C PRO A 31 2.56 7.68 -17.32
N ILE A 32 2.45 7.33 -16.04
CA ILE A 32 2.53 8.29 -14.94
C ILE A 32 4.01 8.60 -14.69
N PHE A 33 4.50 9.68 -15.29
CA PHE A 33 5.85 10.15 -15.02
C PHE A 33 5.89 10.82 -13.63
N HIS A 34 6.47 10.14 -12.66
CA HIS A 34 6.89 10.77 -11.41
C HIS A 34 8.05 11.73 -11.75
N GLN A 35 7.79 13.04 -11.72
CA GLN A 35 8.88 14.01 -11.75
C GLN A 35 9.50 14.07 -10.35
N ASP A 36 10.74 13.62 -10.23
CA ASP A 36 11.58 14.02 -9.11
C ASP A 36 11.71 15.54 -9.11
N LYS A 37 11.56 16.14 -7.93
CA LYS A 37 11.72 17.59 -7.71
C LYS A 37 13.19 18.03 -7.79
N SER A 38 13.96 17.53 -8.75
CA SER A 38 15.36 17.89 -8.98
C SER A 38 15.54 18.80 -10.20
N ALA A 39 14.58 19.71 -10.45
CA ALA A 39 14.70 20.72 -11.49
C ALA A 39 14.10 22.08 -11.08
N HIS A 40 14.66 22.71 -10.04
CA HIS A 40 14.78 24.16 -9.96
C HIS A 40 16.22 24.50 -9.62
N GLY A 41 17.03 24.71 -10.65
CA GLY A 41 18.34 25.31 -10.49
C GLY A 41 18.20 26.78 -10.11
N ASN A 42 18.60 27.10 -8.88
CA ASN A 42 19.31 28.33 -8.54
C ASN A 42 20.04 28.13 -7.21
N ASN A 43 21.34 28.45 -7.22
CA ASN A 43 22.27 28.44 -6.10
C ASN A 43 21.64 28.94 -4.78
N ASP A 44 21.71 28.13 -3.73
CA ASP A 44 22.37 28.52 -2.48
C ASP A 44 22.64 27.30 -1.59
N ASP A 45 23.75 27.35 -0.86
CA ASP A 45 24.29 26.31 0.02
C ASP A 45 23.33 25.89 1.14
N SER A 46 23.01 24.59 1.21
CA SER A 46 22.88 23.85 2.48
C SER A 46 22.80 22.35 2.22
N ASN A 47 23.77 21.60 2.74
CA ASN A 47 23.74 20.14 2.84
C ASN A 47 22.54 19.69 3.68
N GLU A 48 21.63 18.94 3.07
CA GLU A 48 20.78 17.98 3.79
C GLU A 48 20.80 16.68 2.99
N ASP A 49 21.40 15.64 3.59
CA ASP A 49 21.39 14.27 3.09
C ASP A 49 19.94 13.73 3.19
N ASP A 50 19.12 13.99 2.18
CA ASP A 50 17.81 13.36 2.01
C ASP A 50 18.01 11.92 1.53
N SER A 51 18.17 11.01 2.49
CA SER A 51 18.10 9.57 2.28
C SER A 51 16.80 9.05 2.91
N GLY A 52 15.68 9.52 2.35
CA GLY A 52 14.33 9.05 2.64
C GLY A 52 13.78 8.18 1.50
N ASP A 53 13.99 6.87 1.64
CA ASP A 53 13.22 5.74 1.11
C ASP A 53 12.13 6.05 0.04
N GLU A 54 12.40 5.68 -1.21
CA GLU A 54 11.51 5.83 -2.38
C GLU A 54 10.30 4.86 -2.40
N GLY A 55 9.99 4.21 -1.28
CA GLY A 55 8.94 3.19 -1.19
C GLY A 55 7.49 3.70 -1.10
N ASP A 56 7.23 4.99 -0.82
CA ASP A 56 5.89 5.44 -0.40
C ASP A 56 5.14 6.36 -1.39
N ARG A 57 5.56 6.43 -2.65
CA ARG A 57 4.90 7.29 -3.67
C ARG A 57 3.87 6.59 -4.55
N ALA A 58 3.51 5.33 -4.24
CA ALA A 58 2.55 4.54 -5.01
C ALA A 58 1.09 5.07 -4.97
N VAL A 59 0.79 6.18 -4.25
CA VAL A 59 -0.53 6.83 -4.30
C VAL A 59 -0.40 8.36 -4.46
N GLY A 60 0.13 8.75 -5.61
CA GLY A 60 -0.24 10.02 -6.23
C GLY A 60 0.87 11.06 -6.34
N GLY A 61 1.56 11.04 -7.48
CA GLY A 61 2.42 12.13 -7.94
C GLY A 61 1.59 13.24 -8.58
N SER A 62 1.75 14.47 -8.10
CA SER A 62 1.14 15.68 -8.70
C SER A 62 1.75 15.97 -10.07
N VAL A 63 0.99 15.76 -11.16
CA VAL A 63 1.35 16.24 -12.50
C VAL A 63 0.83 17.67 -12.68
N ARG A 64 1.74 18.66 -12.69
CA ARG A 64 1.43 20.00 -13.23
C ARG A 64 1.62 20.00 -14.75
N GLY A 65 0.65 19.41 -15.45
CA GLY A 65 0.51 19.45 -16.92
C GLY A 65 -0.69 20.30 -17.35
N SER A 66 -0.66 20.78 -18.59
CA SER A 66 -1.56 21.76 -19.24
C SER A 66 -3.07 21.61 -18.93
N PRO A 67 -3.87 22.70 -18.91
CA PRO A 67 -5.24 22.72 -18.35
C PRO A 67 -6.31 21.86 -19.06
N GLN A 68 -5.96 21.16 -20.13
CA GLN A 68 -6.92 20.43 -20.99
C GLN A 68 -6.83 18.90 -20.89
N GLN A 69 -5.95 18.35 -20.05
CA GLN A 69 -5.83 16.90 -19.81
C GLN A 69 -5.94 16.49 -18.34
N GLN A 70 -6.33 17.41 -17.44
CA GLN A 70 -6.63 17.08 -16.04
C GLN A 70 -8.07 16.59 -15.91
N GLN A 71 -8.37 15.40 -16.45
CA GLN A 71 -9.34 14.57 -15.75
C GLN A 71 -8.56 13.95 -14.61
N SER A 72 -8.82 14.46 -13.41
CA SER A 72 -8.17 14.06 -12.17
C SER A 72 -8.25 12.55 -12.04
N THR A 73 -7.13 11.83 -12.20
CA THR A 73 -7.08 10.43 -11.84
C THR A 73 -7.41 10.35 -10.34
N TRP A 74 -8.58 9.81 -10.02
CA TRP A 74 -9.03 9.72 -8.64
C TRP A 74 -7.95 8.99 -7.83
N GLY A 75 -7.58 9.55 -6.68
CA GLY A 75 -6.40 9.11 -5.92
C GLY A 75 -5.15 9.99 -6.08
N ASN A 76 -5.11 10.98 -6.97
CA ASN A 76 -4.03 11.99 -7.01
C ASN A 76 -4.29 13.23 -6.15
N GLU A 77 -5.51 13.41 -5.64
CA GLU A 77 -5.85 14.53 -4.78
C GLU A 77 -5.24 14.37 -3.38
N TRP A 78 -4.80 15.48 -2.80
CA TRP A 78 -4.29 15.53 -1.43
C TRP A 78 -5.45 15.78 -0.47
N THR A 79 -5.87 14.74 0.25
CA THR A 79 -7.04 14.77 1.15
C THR A 79 -6.62 14.82 2.62
N VAL A 80 -7.56 15.18 3.50
CA VAL A 80 -7.36 15.10 4.96
C VAL A 80 -6.99 13.68 5.40
N ARG A 81 -7.55 12.67 4.74
CA ARG A 81 -7.21 11.27 4.97
C ARG A 81 -5.72 10.99 4.73
N LYS A 82 -5.17 11.42 3.59
CA LYS A 82 -3.74 11.25 3.26
C LYS A 82 -2.84 12.05 4.19
N ALA A 83 -3.22 13.29 4.49
CA ALA A 83 -2.49 14.14 5.43
C ALA A 83 -2.41 13.50 6.82
N ALA A 84 -3.50 12.89 7.30
CA ALA A 84 -3.52 12.18 8.58
C ALA A 84 -2.64 10.92 8.59
N ALA A 85 -2.64 10.13 7.52
CA ALA A 85 -1.78 8.95 7.40
C ALA A 85 -0.30 9.33 7.35
N ASN A 86 0.05 10.33 6.53
CA ASN A 86 1.41 10.86 6.44
C ASN A 86 1.89 11.45 7.78
N ALA A 87 1.02 12.18 8.49
CA ALA A 87 1.34 12.67 9.83
C ALA A 87 1.57 11.53 10.82
N LEU A 88 0.77 10.47 10.76
CA LEU A 88 0.93 9.30 11.61
C LEU A 88 2.25 8.56 11.33
N ASP A 89 2.64 8.38 10.06
CA ASP A 89 3.92 7.77 9.69
C ASP A 89 5.10 8.60 10.24
N ASN A 90 5.08 9.92 10.06
CA ASN A 90 6.10 10.82 10.63
C ASN A 90 6.16 10.75 12.16
N ILE A 91 5.00 10.66 12.83
CA ILE A 91 4.94 10.51 14.30
C ILE A 91 5.53 9.17 14.72
N ALA A 92 5.22 8.07 14.01
CA ALA A 92 5.76 6.75 14.28
C ALA A 92 7.28 6.71 14.11
N ASN A 93 7.81 7.35 13.08
CA ASN A 93 9.26 7.42 12.85
C ASN A 93 9.97 8.30 13.89
N ALA A 94 9.30 9.32 14.44
CA ALA A 94 9.90 10.22 15.44
C ALA A 94 9.81 9.68 16.88
N LEU A 95 8.71 9.01 17.22
CA LEU A 95 8.41 8.59 18.59
C LEU A 95 8.50 7.07 18.80
N HIS A 96 8.70 6.30 17.74
CA HIS A 96 8.85 4.84 17.78
C HIS A 96 7.75 4.15 18.59
N ASP A 97 8.10 3.16 19.41
CA ASP A 97 7.15 2.33 20.15
C ASP A 97 6.37 3.09 21.24
N ASP A 98 6.74 4.34 21.57
CA ASP A 98 6.13 5.12 22.66
C ASP A 98 4.66 5.48 22.36
N ILE A 99 4.24 5.46 21.10
CA ILE A 99 2.85 5.75 20.68
C ILE A 99 1.94 4.52 20.73
N LEU A 100 2.51 3.31 20.75
CA LEU A 100 1.76 2.06 20.67
C LEU A 100 0.75 1.86 21.81
N PRO A 101 1.02 2.22 23.08
CA PRO A 101 0.05 2.07 24.16
C PRO A 101 -1.26 2.84 23.92
N ILE A 102 -1.22 3.92 23.14
CA ILE A 102 -2.38 4.73 22.78
C ILE A 102 -3.00 4.22 21.48
N LEU A 103 -2.18 3.87 20.48
CA LEU A 103 -2.66 3.51 19.14
C LEU A 103 -3.21 2.09 19.03
N LEU A 104 -2.54 1.09 19.62
CA LEU A 104 -2.94 -0.30 19.46
C LEU A 104 -4.40 -0.56 19.90
N PRO A 105 -4.89 -0.04 21.04
CA PRO A 105 -6.31 -0.23 21.41
C PRO A 105 -7.30 0.35 20.38
N LEU A 106 -6.93 1.44 19.71
CA LEU A 106 -7.77 2.08 18.68
C LEU A 106 -7.74 1.26 17.38
N ILE A 107 -6.55 0.80 16.98
CA ILE A 107 -6.34 -0.02 15.79
C ILE A 107 -7.05 -1.37 15.95
N GLU A 108 -6.88 -2.06 17.07
CA GLU A 108 -7.51 -3.36 17.34
C GLU A 108 -9.04 -3.29 17.30
N LYS A 109 -9.61 -2.23 17.89
CA LYS A 109 -11.05 -1.97 17.85
C LYS A 109 -11.55 -1.83 16.41
N GLY A 110 -10.82 -1.12 15.55
CA GLY A 110 -11.25 -0.93 14.17
C GLY A 110 -10.96 -2.14 13.28
N LEU A 111 -9.84 -2.86 13.47
CA LEU A 111 -9.54 -4.11 12.75
C LEU A 111 -10.60 -5.20 12.97
N THR A 112 -11.18 -5.24 14.17
CA THR A 112 -12.24 -6.18 14.55
C THR A 112 -13.66 -5.65 14.32
N SER A 113 -13.80 -4.43 13.76
CA SER A 113 -15.10 -3.85 13.43
C SER A 113 -15.74 -4.64 12.28
N THR A 114 -16.80 -5.38 12.59
CA THR A 114 -17.57 -6.16 11.60
C THR A 114 -18.73 -5.39 10.99
N SER A 115 -19.08 -4.23 11.57
CA SER A 115 -20.22 -3.42 11.15
C SER A 115 -19.88 -2.40 10.06
N ASP A 116 -18.64 -1.91 10.00
CA ASP A 116 -18.21 -0.93 9.00
C ASP A 116 -16.81 -1.26 8.46
N TRP A 117 -16.77 -1.69 7.19
CA TRP A 117 -15.52 -1.98 6.51
C TRP A 117 -14.62 -0.73 6.39
N ARG A 118 -15.17 0.49 6.46
CA ARG A 118 -14.40 1.74 6.37
C ARG A 118 -13.56 1.98 7.62
N GLU A 119 -14.07 1.60 8.79
CA GLU A 119 -13.32 1.63 10.05
C GLU A 119 -12.20 0.60 10.02
N GLN A 120 -12.50 -0.60 9.52
CA GLN A 120 -11.52 -1.65 9.32
C GLN A 120 -10.42 -1.20 8.36
N GLU A 121 -10.79 -0.65 7.21
CA GLU A 121 -9.89 -0.14 6.18
C GLU A 121 -8.98 0.99 6.71
N ALA A 122 -9.53 1.94 7.48
CA ALA A 122 -8.74 2.99 8.10
C ALA A 122 -7.77 2.47 9.17
N SER A 123 -8.12 1.38 9.84
CA SER A 123 -7.25 0.73 10.84
C SER A 123 -6.12 -0.06 10.17
N VAL A 124 -6.38 -0.69 9.03
CA VAL A 124 -5.35 -1.32 8.20
C VAL A 124 -4.37 -0.26 7.68
N LEU A 125 -4.87 0.89 7.19
CA LEU A 125 -4.03 2.03 6.82
C LEU A 125 -3.16 2.50 8.00
N ALA A 126 -3.74 2.61 9.20
CA ALA A 126 -3.00 3.01 10.39
C ALA A 126 -1.86 2.03 10.71
N VAL A 127 -2.10 0.72 10.60
CA VAL A 127 -1.07 -0.32 10.78
C VAL A 127 0.08 -0.14 9.80
N GLY A 128 -0.21 0.06 8.51
CA GLY A 128 0.82 0.28 7.50
C GLY A 128 1.62 1.56 7.76
N ALA A 129 0.96 2.65 8.15
CA ALA A 129 1.63 3.92 8.47
C ALA A 129 2.61 3.80 9.65
N ILE A 130 2.34 2.95 10.63
CA ILE A 130 3.24 2.76 11.78
C ILE A 130 4.24 1.61 11.60
N ALA A 131 4.20 0.88 10.47
CA ALA A 131 4.93 -0.37 10.28
C ALA A 131 6.46 -0.23 10.46
N HIS A 132 7.04 0.83 9.87
CA HIS A 132 8.49 1.07 9.94
C HIS A 132 8.90 1.70 11.27
N GLY A 133 8.21 2.76 11.70
CA GLY A 133 8.55 3.51 12.91
C GLY A 133 8.43 2.69 14.21
N CYS A 134 7.48 1.75 14.25
CA CYS A 134 7.15 0.95 15.43
C CYS A 134 7.44 -0.56 15.27
N GLU A 135 8.37 -0.95 14.38
CA GLU A 135 8.64 -2.36 14.05
C GLU A 135 8.92 -3.23 15.30
N ASN A 136 9.71 -2.71 16.25
CA ASN A 136 10.11 -3.44 17.45
C ASN A 136 8.93 -3.76 18.37
N GLY A 137 8.05 -2.79 18.60
CA GLY A 137 6.87 -2.98 19.42
C GLY A 137 5.84 -3.87 18.73
N LEU A 138 5.61 -3.67 17.43
CA LEU A 138 4.69 -4.48 16.63
C LEU A 138 5.12 -5.93 16.48
N SER A 139 6.43 -6.20 16.43
CA SER A 139 7.01 -7.53 16.25
C SER A 139 6.42 -8.61 17.17
N LYS A 140 6.00 -8.22 18.38
CA LYS A 140 5.42 -9.12 19.38
C LYS A 140 4.06 -9.68 18.94
N ASP A 141 3.30 -8.90 18.19
CA ASP A 141 1.93 -9.19 17.81
C ASP A 141 1.80 -9.62 16.34
N MET A 142 2.87 -9.55 15.55
CA MET A 142 2.86 -9.85 14.12
C MET A 142 2.37 -11.27 13.75
N ASN A 143 2.56 -12.27 14.62
CA ASN A 143 2.02 -13.61 14.37
C ASN A 143 0.48 -13.64 14.39
N THR A 144 -0.15 -12.68 15.08
CA THR A 144 -1.61 -12.48 15.10
C THR A 144 -2.05 -11.45 14.06
N LEU A 145 -1.28 -10.37 13.90
CA LEU A 145 -1.62 -9.27 13.00
C LEU A 145 -1.52 -9.63 11.52
N LEU A 146 -0.46 -10.34 11.08
CA LEU A 146 -0.33 -10.69 9.66
C LEU A 146 -1.47 -11.58 9.13
N PRO A 147 -1.92 -12.63 9.83
CA PRO A 147 -3.10 -13.38 9.40
C PRO A 147 -4.35 -12.49 9.21
N LEU A 148 -4.55 -11.50 10.08
CA LEU A 148 -5.66 -10.55 9.95
C LEU A 148 -5.49 -9.67 8.71
N LEU A 149 -4.28 -9.15 8.46
CA LEU A 149 -3.98 -8.37 7.26
C LEU A 149 -4.16 -9.21 5.98
N ILE A 150 -3.74 -10.47 5.97
CA ILE A 150 -4.00 -11.39 4.86
C ILE A 150 -5.50 -11.57 4.63
N GLN A 151 -6.32 -11.67 5.67
CA GLN A 151 -7.78 -11.75 5.50
C GLN A 151 -8.37 -10.50 4.83
N THR A 152 -7.78 -9.32 5.04
CA THR A 152 -8.26 -8.08 4.40
C THR A 152 -8.11 -8.10 2.88
N THR A 153 -7.10 -8.80 2.35
CA THR A 153 -6.91 -8.98 0.89
C THR A 153 -7.98 -9.87 0.26
N LEU A 154 -8.72 -10.63 1.07
CA LEU A 154 -9.83 -11.49 0.64
C LEU A 154 -11.19 -10.79 0.76
N SER A 155 -11.23 -9.52 1.16
CA SER A 155 -12.47 -8.77 1.33
C SER A 155 -13.25 -8.60 0.03
N ASN A 156 -14.58 -8.54 0.14
CA ASN A 156 -15.45 -8.15 -0.98
C ASN A 156 -15.25 -6.68 -1.40
N GLN A 157 -14.70 -5.85 -0.52
CA GLN A 157 -14.49 -4.41 -0.76
C GLN A 157 -13.12 -4.17 -1.41
N PRO A 158 -13.05 -3.66 -2.66
CA PRO A 158 -11.78 -3.43 -3.36
C PRO A 158 -10.82 -2.54 -2.57
N LEU A 159 -11.30 -1.45 -1.97
CA LEU A 159 -10.48 -0.55 -1.15
C LEU A 159 -9.82 -1.25 0.04
N LEU A 160 -10.52 -2.19 0.68
CA LEU A 160 -9.96 -2.97 1.78
C LEU A 160 -8.90 -3.96 1.27
N ARG A 161 -9.09 -4.54 0.07
CA ARG A 161 -8.08 -5.39 -0.56
C ARG A 161 -6.82 -4.60 -0.92
N SER A 162 -6.98 -3.44 -1.54
CA SER A 162 -5.87 -2.55 -1.92
C SER A 162 -5.04 -2.14 -0.72
N ILE A 163 -5.68 -1.65 0.37
CA ILE A 163 -4.93 -1.24 1.56
C ILE A 163 -4.30 -2.45 2.28
N GLY A 164 -4.94 -3.61 2.23
CA GLY A 164 -4.39 -4.87 2.75
C GLY A 164 -3.08 -5.24 2.04
N CYS A 165 -3.07 -5.19 0.70
CA CYS A 165 -1.86 -5.39 -0.09
C CYS A 165 -0.76 -4.39 0.26
N TRP A 166 -1.07 -3.08 0.24
CA TRP A 166 -0.11 -2.03 0.59
C TRP A 166 0.50 -2.25 1.97
N THR A 167 -0.34 -2.54 2.96
CA THR A 167 0.10 -2.76 4.35
C THR A 167 0.98 -4.00 4.48
N LEU A 168 0.65 -5.11 3.81
CA LEU A 168 1.49 -6.31 3.80
C LEU A 168 2.87 -6.04 3.19
N GLY A 169 2.94 -5.24 2.12
CA GLY A 169 4.19 -4.85 1.48
C GLY A 169 5.17 -4.16 2.44
N ARG A 170 4.65 -3.32 3.34
CA ARG A 170 5.46 -2.59 4.35
C ARG A 170 6.08 -3.46 5.43
N PHE A 171 5.69 -4.73 5.54
CA PHE A 171 6.32 -5.68 6.47
C PHE A 171 7.39 -6.55 5.80
N GLY A 172 7.81 -6.24 4.56
CA GLY A 172 8.83 -7.00 3.83
C GLY A 172 10.13 -7.16 4.62
N ARG A 173 10.65 -6.08 5.21
CA ARG A 173 11.87 -6.09 6.03
C ARG A 173 11.74 -7.02 7.23
N TRP A 174 10.67 -6.85 8.01
CA TRP A 174 10.40 -7.68 9.18
C TRP A 174 10.28 -9.17 8.80
N LEU A 175 9.51 -9.47 7.75
CA LEU A 175 9.34 -10.83 7.20
C LEU A 175 10.67 -11.44 6.76
N SER A 176 11.56 -10.64 6.17
CA SER A 176 12.88 -11.04 5.70
C SER A 176 13.82 -11.42 6.85
N SER A 177 13.69 -10.75 8.00
CA SER A 177 14.53 -10.98 9.18
C SER A 177 14.25 -12.30 9.93
N ARG A 178 13.13 -12.97 9.63
CA ARG A 178 12.71 -14.20 10.32
C ARG A 178 13.38 -15.44 9.76
N ASP A 179 13.72 -16.37 10.64
CA ASP A 179 14.19 -17.71 10.27
C ASP A 179 13.10 -18.50 9.53
N ASP A 180 11.87 -18.47 10.04
CA ASP A 180 10.71 -19.09 9.43
C ASP A 180 10.12 -18.20 8.31
N THR A 181 10.04 -18.77 7.11
CA THR A 181 9.52 -18.10 5.90
C THR A 181 8.02 -18.32 5.68
N THR A 182 7.33 -19.06 6.56
CA THR A 182 5.91 -19.38 6.40
C THR A 182 5.04 -18.13 6.21
N LEU A 183 5.22 -17.12 7.07
CA LEU A 183 4.49 -15.85 6.97
C LEU A 183 4.87 -15.03 5.74
N LEU A 184 6.15 -15.07 5.34
CA LEU A 184 6.60 -14.42 4.11
C LEU A 184 5.88 -15.04 2.90
N LYS A 185 5.92 -16.36 2.75
CA LYS A 185 5.25 -17.08 1.66
C LYS A 185 3.74 -16.82 1.65
N ALA A 186 3.10 -16.82 2.81
CA ALA A 186 1.67 -16.53 2.92
C ALA A 186 1.35 -15.10 2.47
N SER A 187 2.15 -14.12 2.89
CA SER A 187 1.98 -12.71 2.52
C SER A 187 2.23 -12.49 1.02
N THR A 188 3.32 -13.05 0.48
CA THR A 188 3.61 -12.98 -0.96
C THR A 188 2.50 -13.63 -1.78
N THR A 189 1.99 -14.79 -1.35
CA THR A 189 0.89 -15.48 -2.05
C THR A 189 -0.38 -14.64 -2.03
N ALA A 190 -0.74 -14.06 -0.88
CA ALA A 190 -1.92 -13.21 -0.75
C ALA A 190 -1.83 -11.98 -1.66
N ILE A 191 -0.66 -11.35 -1.79
CA ILE A 191 -0.45 -10.22 -2.71
C ILE A 191 -0.50 -10.69 -4.18
N LEU A 192 0.16 -11.80 -4.52
CA LEU A 192 0.17 -12.35 -5.89
C LEU A 192 -1.23 -12.66 -6.42
N GLU A 193 -2.10 -13.20 -5.59
CA GLU A 193 -3.50 -13.47 -5.95
C GLU A 193 -4.30 -12.19 -6.21
N ARG A 194 -3.80 -11.02 -5.79
CA ARG A 194 -4.39 -9.70 -6.05
C ARG A 194 -3.79 -8.98 -7.25
N CYS A 195 -2.61 -9.37 -7.73
CA CYS A 195 -2.06 -8.85 -8.99
C CYS A 195 -2.94 -9.19 -10.22
N VAL A 196 -3.84 -10.17 -10.08
CA VAL A 196 -4.84 -10.55 -11.10
C VAL A 196 -6.27 -10.38 -10.56
N ASP A 197 -6.48 -9.42 -9.66
CA ASP A 197 -7.80 -9.10 -9.10
C ASP A 197 -8.79 -8.64 -10.19
N LYS A 198 -10.09 -8.66 -9.88
CA LYS A 198 -11.13 -8.18 -10.82
C LYS A 198 -11.30 -6.66 -10.81
N ASN A 199 -10.61 -5.98 -9.89
CA ASN A 199 -10.56 -4.54 -9.80
C ASN A 199 -9.16 -4.04 -10.20
N LYS A 200 -9.08 -3.13 -11.18
CA LYS A 200 -7.81 -2.61 -11.71
C LYS A 200 -6.99 -1.86 -10.65
N ARG A 201 -7.64 -1.13 -9.74
CA ARG A 201 -6.94 -0.43 -8.64
C ARG A 201 -6.40 -1.39 -7.59
N VAL A 202 -7.04 -2.54 -7.40
CA VAL A 202 -6.48 -3.61 -6.57
C VAL A 202 -5.28 -4.25 -7.27
N GLN A 203 -5.32 -4.45 -8.59
CA GLN A 203 -4.16 -4.95 -9.35
C GLN A 203 -2.97 -3.99 -9.22
N GLU A 204 -3.18 -2.68 -9.43
CA GLU A 204 -2.16 -1.65 -9.29
C GLU A 204 -1.53 -1.69 -7.89
N ALA A 205 -2.35 -1.62 -6.84
CA ALA A 205 -1.88 -1.66 -5.45
C ALA A 205 -1.13 -2.96 -5.11
N ALA A 206 -1.60 -4.11 -5.62
CA ALA A 206 -0.96 -5.40 -5.39
C ALA A 206 0.40 -5.51 -6.09
N ILE A 207 0.52 -5.01 -7.32
CA ILE A 207 1.78 -5.03 -8.06
C ILE A 207 2.82 -4.13 -7.37
N SER A 208 2.42 -2.93 -6.94
CA SER A 208 3.31 -2.03 -6.17
C SER A 208 3.73 -2.65 -4.84
N ALA A 209 2.79 -3.24 -4.10
CA ALA A 209 3.09 -3.92 -2.85
C ALA A 209 4.03 -5.12 -3.03
N LEU A 210 3.85 -5.89 -4.12
CA LEU A 210 4.71 -7.02 -4.45
C LEU A 210 6.13 -6.56 -4.77
N ALA A 211 6.28 -5.45 -5.50
CA ALA A 211 7.58 -4.87 -5.79
C ALA A 211 8.35 -4.51 -4.51
N GLY A 212 7.73 -3.74 -3.60
CA GLY A 212 8.35 -3.38 -2.32
C GLY A 212 8.65 -4.59 -1.43
N LEU A 213 7.74 -5.57 -1.38
CA LEU A 213 7.97 -6.81 -0.64
C LEU A 213 9.18 -7.58 -1.19
N ILE A 214 9.30 -7.70 -2.53
CA ILE A 214 10.42 -8.39 -3.18
C ILE A 214 11.73 -7.64 -2.99
N GLU A 215 11.72 -6.31 -3.00
CA GLU A 215 12.91 -5.49 -2.74
C GLU A 215 13.53 -5.81 -1.37
N GLU A 216 12.68 -5.88 -0.33
CA GLU A 216 13.12 -6.15 1.05
C GLU A 216 13.43 -7.63 1.34
N SER A 217 12.71 -8.55 0.68
CA SER A 217 12.71 -9.98 1.06
C SER A 217 13.12 -10.96 -0.05
N GLY A 218 13.46 -10.47 -1.25
CA GLY A 218 13.76 -11.29 -2.44
C GLY A 218 14.87 -12.31 -2.22
N ASN A 219 15.88 -11.98 -1.42
CA ASN A 219 16.97 -12.91 -1.07
C ASN A 219 16.48 -14.17 -0.36
N ARG A 220 15.41 -14.06 0.46
CA ARG A 220 14.80 -15.19 1.17
C ARG A 220 13.95 -16.05 0.25
N MET A 221 13.42 -15.48 -0.84
CA MET A 221 12.56 -16.16 -1.81
C MET A 221 13.33 -16.83 -2.95
N ARG A 222 14.61 -16.49 -3.16
CA ARG A 222 15.43 -16.95 -4.29
C ARG A 222 15.54 -18.47 -4.46
N TYR A 223 15.40 -19.22 -3.37
CA TYR A 223 15.51 -20.69 -3.38
C TYR A 223 14.16 -21.40 -3.33
N ASP A 224 13.05 -20.65 -3.26
CA ASP A 224 11.71 -21.20 -3.30
C ASP A 224 11.22 -21.27 -4.76
N ASN A 225 11.55 -22.38 -5.42
CA ASN A 225 11.17 -22.60 -6.82
C ASN A 225 9.64 -22.55 -7.03
N GLU A 226 8.85 -23.01 -6.06
CA GLU A 226 7.38 -22.99 -6.19
C GLU A 226 6.86 -21.55 -6.19
N LEU A 227 7.37 -20.73 -5.26
CA LEU A 227 6.98 -19.32 -5.17
C LEU A 227 7.46 -18.53 -6.40
N LEU A 228 8.68 -18.77 -6.86
CA LEU A 228 9.20 -18.13 -8.08
C LEU A 228 8.37 -18.49 -9.32
N ASP A 229 8.00 -19.77 -9.48
CA ASP A 229 7.13 -20.21 -10.58
C ASP A 229 5.76 -19.51 -10.52
N ARG A 230 5.20 -19.31 -9.32
CA ARG A 230 3.94 -18.56 -9.13
C ARG A 230 4.09 -17.10 -9.52
N ILE A 231 5.15 -16.43 -9.07
CA ILE A 231 5.46 -15.04 -9.44
C ILE A 231 5.54 -14.92 -10.97
N ILE A 232 6.34 -15.77 -11.62
CA ILE A 232 6.52 -15.75 -13.08
C ILE A 232 5.19 -15.98 -13.81
N LYS A 233 4.36 -16.92 -13.35
CA LYS A 233 3.04 -17.17 -13.96
C LYS A 233 2.12 -15.96 -13.86
N VAL A 234 2.05 -15.30 -12.71
CA VAL A 234 1.24 -14.11 -12.50
C VAL A 234 1.72 -12.96 -13.38
N PHE A 235 3.03 -12.68 -13.42
CA PHE A 235 3.57 -11.62 -14.28
C PHE A 235 3.40 -11.91 -15.78
N ASN A 236 3.44 -13.17 -16.21
CA ASN A 236 3.09 -13.52 -17.58
C ASN A 236 1.64 -13.16 -17.94
N ILE A 237 0.73 -13.17 -16.97
CA ILE A 237 -0.64 -12.68 -17.17
C ILE A 237 -0.60 -11.16 -17.25
N CYS A 238 -0.01 -10.48 -16.26
CA CYS A 238 0.04 -9.00 -16.19
C CYS A 238 0.67 -8.35 -17.44
N ILE A 239 1.69 -8.97 -18.05
CA ILE A 239 2.36 -8.45 -19.26
C ILE A 239 1.54 -8.68 -20.54
N ARG A 240 0.59 -9.63 -20.52
CA ARG A 240 -0.23 -10.00 -21.68
C ARG A 240 -1.64 -9.41 -21.66
N LEU A 241 -2.02 -8.73 -20.57
CA LEU A 241 -3.22 -7.90 -20.49
C LEU A 241 -3.00 -6.62 -21.29
#